data_AF-A0A7S1IA71-F1
#
_entry.id   AF-A0A7S1IA71-F1
#
_cell.length_a   1.000
_cell.length_b   1.000
_cell.length_c   1.000
_cell.angle_alpha   90.00
_cell.angle_beta   90.00
_cell.angle_gamma   90.00
#
_symmetry.space_group_name_H-M   'P 1'
#
loop_
_entity.id
_entity.type
_entity.pdbx_description
1 polymer ?
#
loop_
_entity_poly.entity_id
_entity_poly.type
_entity_poly.pdbx_seq_one_letter_code
_entity_poly.pdbx_strand_id
1 'polypeptide(L)'
;GYSMQCQIALQVAQVQQQLEVLQQDLRLLGEEFFRGLKEAKAPNDEDPGMHQSSNPHHVPSEMPANPEHIASVNSRLQRYLETLRNLQSQLETQSQSLLSQQAHFRACLEQAEALNHSQRQLKMVVKTIQGQKSEAEQADDAREPAERELFRQVLLPLAMLLGYRFMYSFSLAALIPNIPSIGKLLGVQPGSTSFMFVSIPSVSMMALTVPSGAIVDSCGRKWPLVAGVVAVAFGEVCRGASVTIQMLLIGGVLSGAGRAFSETSERTQLADLCNQIPDYRNKVLATYQTLTSTAFIIGPIAGGLLAQRFGPRTLFYMLATTCVCAASAFAAVLPETMPDQHSGPKQSSLAAMWSLLQSHEQQGLVVASFVNAIGNFGKIIVLPALAANPAVDLTPATVGTLLSIIAIAELGSAPGAALIMDKTGCGNRFMVTAAGTLGACALASAALSRSTFKLAVSMSVWGISRGAMTPAILGCSQEAAIKGQEGKCMIIPKAGTDVASIFGPLALGVILDKGNSAITLSTCAASLLLGSGIFWFSTTALSPPAGQSFVSRSAKQSRQ
;
A
#
# COMPACT_ATOMS: atom_id res chain seq x y z
N GLY A 1 0.11 64.60 -5.93
CA GLY A 1 1.50 64.36 -6.36
C GLY A 1 1.90 65.31 -7.47
N TYR A 2 1.75 64.87 -8.73
CA TYR A 2 2.20 65.62 -9.91
C TYR A 2 1.54 67.00 -10.11
N SER A 3 0.23 67.15 -9.82
CA SER A 3 -0.46 68.45 -9.90
C SER A 3 0.13 69.52 -8.97
N MET A 4 0.58 69.10 -7.78
CA MET A 4 1.10 70.00 -6.76
C MET A 4 2.55 70.44 -7.05
N GLN A 5 3.38 69.53 -7.58
CA GLN A 5 4.72 69.87 -8.05
C GLN A 5 4.70 70.82 -9.25
N CYS A 6 3.74 70.66 -10.17
CA CYS A 6 3.54 71.59 -11.27
C CYS A 6 3.12 72.99 -10.79
N GLN A 7 2.21 73.09 -9.81
CA GLN A 7 1.80 74.39 -9.26
C GLN A 7 2.95 75.13 -8.57
N ILE A 8 3.79 74.42 -7.80
CA ILE A 8 4.95 75.02 -7.13
C ILE A 8 6.00 75.45 -8.16
N ALA A 9 6.29 74.62 -9.17
CA ALA A 9 7.23 74.97 -10.24
C ALA A 9 6.78 76.20 -11.04
N LEU A 10 5.47 76.32 -11.31
CA LEU A 10 4.91 77.48 -12.01
C LEU A 10 5.06 78.76 -11.17
N GLN A 11 4.79 78.69 -9.86
CA GLN A 11 4.93 79.85 -8.97
C GLN A 11 6.38 80.31 -8.81
N VAL A 12 7.33 79.37 -8.70
CA VAL A 12 8.77 79.69 -8.63
C VAL A 12 9.27 80.33 -9.92
N ALA A 13 8.83 79.81 -11.07
CA ALA A 13 9.16 80.40 -12.37
C ALA A 13 8.61 81.83 -12.52
N GLN A 14 7.39 82.08 -12.01
CA GLN A 14 6.76 83.40 -12.06
C GLN A 14 7.52 84.43 -11.22
N VAL A 15 8.02 84.03 -10.05
CA VAL A 15 8.85 84.89 -9.18
C VAL A 15 10.23 85.14 -9.79
N GLN A 16 10.87 84.13 -10.39
CA GLN A 16 12.14 84.32 -11.10
C GLN A 16 12.00 85.30 -12.27
N GLN A 17 10.93 85.19 -13.05
CA GLN A 17 10.67 86.07 -14.18
C GLN A 17 10.47 87.54 -13.72
N GLN A 18 9.78 87.75 -12.60
CA GLN A 18 9.67 89.11 -12.03
C GLN A 18 11.01 89.65 -11.53
N LEU A 19 11.88 88.80 -10.99
CA LEU A 19 13.20 89.19 -10.52
C LEU A 19 14.14 89.61 -11.68
N GLU A 20 14.07 88.88 -12.80
CA GLU A 20 14.87 89.18 -14.00
C GLU A 20 14.47 90.52 -14.63
N VAL A 21 13.16 90.79 -14.74
CA VAL A 21 12.66 92.08 -15.23
C VAL A 21 13.12 93.23 -14.32
N LEU A 22 13.07 93.04 -13.00
CA LEU A 22 13.53 94.05 -12.04
C LEU A 22 15.04 94.32 -12.13
N GLN A 23 15.84 93.27 -12.36
CA GLN A 23 17.30 93.39 -12.57
C GLN A 23 17.64 94.11 -13.89
N GLN A 24 16.84 93.88 -14.92
CA GLN A 24 17.03 94.49 -16.23
C GLN A 24 16.68 95.98 -16.20
N ASP A 25 15.60 96.36 -15.52
CA ASP A 25 15.25 97.76 -15.27
C ASP A 25 16.30 98.49 -14.41
N LEU A 26 16.87 97.83 -13.40
CA LEU A 26 17.95 98.37 -12.57
C LEU A 26 19.24 98.63 -13.37
N ARG A 27 19.55 97.76 -14.34
CA ARG A 27 20.68 97.98 -15.25
C ARG A 27 20.46 99.19 -16.16
N LEU A 28 19.27 99.31 -16.75
CA LEU A 28 18.91 100.45 -17.61
C LEU A 28 18.94 101.77 -16.84
N LEU A 29 18.39 101.79 -15.61
CA LEU A 29 18.44 102.97 -14.74
C LEU A 29 19.88 103.36 -14.35
N GLY A 30 20.72 102.36 -14.10
CA GLY A 30 22.14 102.55 -13.82
C GLY A 30 22.90 103.14 -15.02
N GLU A 31 22.61 102.65 -16.23
CA GLU A 31 23.20 103.18 -17.46
C GLU A 31 22.74 104.61 -17.77
N GLU A 32 21.46 104.95 -17.59
CA GLU A 32 20.97 106.33 -17.73
C GLU A 32 21.62 107.28 -16.71
N PHE A 33 21.79 106.83 -15.47
CA PHE A 33 22.47 107.61 -14.43
C PHE A 33 23.95 107.85 -14.75
N PHE A 34 24.65 106.82 -15.25
CA PHE A 34 26.05 106.93 -15.68
C PHE A 34 26.22 107.77 -16.97
N ARG A 35 25.24 107.74 -17.88
CA ARG A 35 25.24 108.54 -19.11
C ARG A 35 25.06 110.02 -18.81
N GLY A 36 24.13 110.37 -17.92
CA GLY A 36 23.95 111.75 -17.44
C GLY A 36 25.18 112.29 -16.68
N LEU A 37 25.91 111.43 -15.97
CA LEU A 37 27.18 111.80 -15.32
C LEU A 37 28.36 111.95 -16.30
N LYS A 38 28.37 111.22 -17.42
CA LYS A 38 29.41 111.33 -18.47
C LYS A 38 29.23 112.57 -19.33
N GLU A 39 28.01 112.93 -19.69
CA GLU A 39 27.70 114.16 -20.44
C GLU A 39 28.01 115.43 -19.63
N ALA A 40 27.95 115.35 -18.30
CA ALA A 40 28.37 116.42 -17.40
C ALA A 40 29.91 116.56 -17.24
N LYS A 41 30.73 115.64 -17.81
CA LYS A 41 32.16 115.49 -17.46
C LYS A 41 33.13 115.39 -18.65
N ALA A 42 32.74 115.75 -19.88
CA ALA A 42 33.64 115.73 -21.04
C ALA A 42 34.44 117.05 -21.21
N PRO A 43 35.79 117.04 -21.13
CA PRO A 43 36.65 118.15 -21.56
C PRO A 43 37.17 117.91 -23.01
N ASN A 44 37.29 118.98 -23.81
CA ASN A 44 37.87 118.91 -25.16
C ASN A 44 39.40 118.68 -25.10
N ASP A 45 39.88 117.72 -25.89
CA ASP A 45 41.27 117.27 -26.07
C ASP A 45 42.19 118.31 -26.77
N GLU A 46 43.49 118.29 -26.47
CA GLU A 46 44.59 118.24 -27.46
C GLU A 46 46.01 118.02 -26.84
N ASP A 47 46.62 116.89 -27.22
CA ASP A 47 48.04 116.60 -27.52
C ASP A 47 49.20 116.45 -26.48
N PRO A 48 50.26 115.64 -26.81
CA PRO A 48 50.99 114.79 -25.86
C PRO A 48 52.49 115.14 -25.63
N GLY A 49 53.05 114.77 -24.47
CA GLY A 49 54.50 114.63 -24.32
C GLY A 49 55.09 114.68 -22.88
N MET A 50 55.95 113.70 -22.59
CA MET A 50 57.13 113.74 -21.68
C MET A 50 57.00 113.74 -20.13
N HIS A 51 57.83 112.86 -19.55
CA HIS A 51 58.52 112.87 -18.24
C HIS A 51 57.82 112.58 -16.88
N GLN A 52 58.35 111.52 -16.24
CA GLN A 52 58.84 111.35 -14.85
C GLN A 52 57.96 111.64 -13.60
N SER A 53 57.96 110.60 -12.75
CA SER A 53 58.10 110.57 -11.27
C SER A 53 57.02 111.12 -10.32
N SER A 54 56.69 110.24 -9.35
CA SER A 54 56.45 110.46 -7.90
C SER A 54 55.27 111.33 -7.41
N ASN A 55 54.21 110.62 -6.99
CA ASN A 55 53.41 110.70 -5.73
C ASN A 55 52.93 112.07 -5.14
N PRO A 56 51.92 112.08 -4.25
CA PRO A 56 50.69 112.85 -4.46
C PRO A 56 50.53 113.99 -3.43
N HIS A 57 49.71 114.99 -3.77
CA HIS A 57 48.76 115.69 -2.88
C HIS A 57 48.31 116.98 -3.55
N HIS A 58 47.11 116.97 -4.14
CA HIS A 58 46.28 118.18 -4.15
C HIS A 58 44.80 117.78 -4.34
N VAL A 59 43.98 118.15 -3.36
CA VAL A 59 42.52 118.24 -3.48
C VAL A 59 42.19 119.63 -4.03
N PRO A 60 41.20 119.74 -4.95
CA PRO A 60 40.38 120.94 -4.99
C PRO A 60 38.86 120.66 -5.00
N SER A 61 38.15 121.47 -4.20
CA SER A 61 36.75 121.96 -4.31
C SER A 61 36.47 122.53 -5.71
N GLU A 62 35.28 122.65 -6.30
CA GLU A 62 33.84 122.74 -5.93
C GLU A 62 33.06 122.64 -7.28
N MET A 63 31.81 122.14 -7.40
CA MET A 63 30.52 122.89 -7.51
C MET A 63 29.46 122.02 -8.27
N PRO A 64 28.15 122.39 -8.34
CA PRO A 64 27.03 121.56 -7.89
C PRO A 64 26.24 120.83 -8.99
N ALA A 65 25.65 119.68 -8.66
CA ALA A 65 24.71 118.95 -9.52
C ALA A 65 23.26 119.41 -9.29
N ASN A 66 22.49 119.52 -10.39
CA ASN A 66 21.12 120.05 -10.46
C ASN A 66 20.14 119.33 -9.47
N PRO A 67 19.52 120.03 -8.50
CA PRO A 67 18.76 119.41 -7.41
C PRO A 67 17.46 118.68 -7.85
N GLU A 68 16.85 119.06 -8.98
CA GLU A 68 15.64 118.40 -9.49
C GLU A 68 15.91 116.97 -10.01
N HIS A 69 17.10 116.73 -10.56
CA HIS A 69 17.48 115.41 -11.07
C HIS A 69 17.75 114.42 -9.93
N ILE A 70 18.35 114.90 -8.83
CA ILE A 70 18.60 114.10 -7.62
C ILE A 70 17.28 113.76 -6.92
N ALA A 71 16.32 114.68 -6.84
CA ALA A 71 15.00 114.41 -6.25
C ALA A 71 14.17 113.39 -7.05
N SER A 72 14.20 113.48 -8.39
CA SER A 72 13.57 112.50 -9.29
C SER A 72 14.14 111.09 -9.10
N VAL A 73 15.47 110.96 -9.03
CA VAL A 73 16.14 109.67 -8.81
C VAL A 73 15.85 109.11 -7.42
N ASN A 74 15.87 109.94 -6.37
CA ASN A 74 15.65 109.49 -5.00
C ASN A 74 14.21 108.99 -4.76
N SER A 75 13.21 109.64 -5.36
CA SER A 75 11.80 109.21 -5.28
C SER A 75 11.55 107.87 -6.01
N ARG A 76 12.26 107.62 -7.12
CA ARG A 76 12.23 106.33 -7.82
C ARG A 76 12.93 105.25 -6.99
N LEU A 77 14.09 105.55 -6.38
CA LEU A 77 14.83 104.62 -5.53
C LEU A 77 14.01 104.18 -4.30
N GLN A 78 13.25 105.09 -3.70
CA GLN A 78 12.35 104.78 -2.59
C GLN A 78 11.20 103.84 -3.00
N ARG A 79 10.58 104.03 -4.17
CA ARG A 79 9.58 103.08 -4.68
C ARG A 79 10.18 101.69 -4.94
N TYR A 80 11.43 101.62 -5.40
CA TYR A 80 12.13 100.34 -5.59
C TYR A 80 12.42 99.63 -4.27
N LEU A 81 12.86 100.34 -3.23
CA LEU A 81 13.10 99.75 -1.91
C LEU A 81 11.83 99.21 -1.26
N GLU A 82 10.70 99.88 -1.49
CA GLU A 82 9.39 99.44 -1.00
C GLU A 82 8.88 98.21 -1.76
N THR A 83 9.13 98.16 -3.07
CA THR A 83 8.84 96.97 -3.91
C THR A 83 9.68 95.77 -3.49
N LEU A 84 10.97 95.98 -3.16
CA LEU A 84 11.87 94.92 -2.67
C LEU A 84 11.47 94.38 -1.29
N ARG A 85 11.03 95.25 -0.37
CA ARG A 85 10.51 94.81 0.95
C ARG A 85 9.24 93.96 0.81
N ASN A 86 8.33 94.33 -0.08
CA ASN A 86 7.12 93.55 -0.34
C ASN A 86 7.43 92.19 -0.96
N LEU A 87 8.39 92.11 -1.89
CA LEU A 87 8.87 90.85 -2.45
C LEU A 87 9.55 89.95 -1.41
N GLN A 88 10.34 90.52 -0.50
CA GLN A 88 11.00 89.77 0.56
C GLN A 88 9.99 89.17 1.55
N SER A 89 8.97 89.94 1.93
CA SER A 89 7.85 89.46 2.77
C SER A 89 7.08 88.30 2.11
N GLN A 90 6.81 88.39 0.80
CA GLN A 90 6.15 87.30 0.07
C GLN A 90 7.00 86.02 0.00
N LEU A 91 8.32 86.16 -0.17
CA LEU A 91 9.27 85.03 -0.19
C LEU A 91 9.37 84.32 1.16
N GLU A 92 9.39 85.07 2.27
CA GLU A 92 9.41 84.49 3.62
C GLU A 92 8.12 83.72 3.94
N THR A 93 6.98 84.24 3.50
CA THR A 93 5.66 83.60 3.69
C THR A 93 5.55 82.31 2.85
N GLN A 94 6.08 82.30 1.62
CA GLN A 94 6.09 81.10 0.77
C GLN A 94 7.08 80.03 1.27
N SER A 95 8.24 80.42 1.78
CA SER A 95 9.25 79.51 2.36
C SER A 95 8.68 78.64 3.49
N GLN A 96 7.93 79.25 4.42
CA GLN A 96 7.32 78.51 5.54
C GLN A 96 6.22 77.54 5.08
N SER A 97 5.46 77.90 4.02
CA SER A 97 4.45 77.01 3.44
C SER A 97 5.07 75.79 2.75
N LEU A 98 6.24 75.95 2.12
CA LEU A 98 6.96 74.88 1.42
C LEU A 98 7.55 73.85 2.39
N LEU A 99 8.08 74.29 3.53
CA LEU A 99 8.64 73.41 4.56
C LEU A 99 7.58 72.49 5.19
N SER A 100 6.36 72.99 5.40
CA SER A 100 5.26 72.17 5.93
C SER A 100 4.74 71.13 4.92
N GLN A 101 4.69 71.47 3.63
CA GLN A 101 4.30 70.53 2.57
C GLN A 101 5.35 69.44 2.30
N GLN A 102 6.64 69.76 2.45
CA GLN A 102 7.72 68.80 2.24
C GLN A 102 7.73 67.68 3.32
N ALA A 103 7.34 68.01 4.56
CA ALA A 103 7.20 67.04 5.64
C ALA A 103 6.03 66.05 5.39
N HIS A 104 4.89 66.54 4.90
CA HIS A 104 3.77 65.67 4.51
C HIS A 104 4.09 64.78 3.31
N PHE A 105 4.84 65.28 2.33
CA PHE A 105 5.21 64.49 1.16
C PHE A 105 6.19 63.36 1.49
N ARG A 106 7.13 63.58 2.41
CA ARG A 106 8.03 62.51 2.91
C ARG A 106 7.27 61.39 3.63
N ALA A 107 6.33 61.73 4.51
CA ALA A 107 5.50 60.74 5.19
C ALA A 107 4.65 59.92 4.18
N CYS A 108 4.15 60.56 3.13
CA CYS A 108 3.36 59.90 2.08
C CYS A 108 4.21 59.00 1.17
N LEU A 109 5.46 59.38 0.88
CA LEU A 109 6.42 58.57 0.15
C LEU A 109 6.84 57.31 0.93
N GLU A 110 7.10 57.43 2.24
CA GLU A 110 7.40 56.27 3.09
C GLU A 110 6.23 55.26 3.12
N GLN A 111 4.98 55.77 3.16
CA GLN A 111 3.78 54.92 3.08
C GLN A 111 3.59 54.26 1.70
N ALA A 112 3.93 54.96 0.61
CA ALA A 112 3.85 54.43 -0.75
C ALA A 112 4.94 53.37 -1.03
N GLU A 113 6.14 53.54 -0.48
CA GLU A 113 7.22 52.55 -0.56
C GLU A 113 6.89 51.28 0.23
N ALA A 114 6.27 51.41 1.42
CA ALA A 114 5.77 50.27 2.20
C ALA A 114 4.67 49.48 1.46
N LEU A 115 3.78 50.16 0.72
CA LEU A 115 2.73 49.53 -0.10
C LEU A 115 3.30 48.83 -1.34
N ASN A 116 4.35 49.38 -1.96
CA ASN A 116 5.04 48.74 -3.08
C ASN A 116 5.84 47.49 -2.65
N HIS A 117 6.43 47.52 -1.45
CA HIS A 117 7.12 46.37 -0.88
C HIS A 117 6.15 45.22 -0.56
N SER A 118 4.95 45.52 -0.04
CA SER A 118 3.92 44.51 0.20
C SER A 118 3.32 43.93 -1.08
N GLN A 119 3.11 44.74 -2.14
CA GLN A 119 2.69 44.23 -3.45
C GLN A 119 3.72 43.32 -4.12
N ARG A 120 5.02 43.60 -3.98
CA ARG A 120 6.08 42.73 -4.49
C ARG A 120 6.13 41.38 -3.76
N GLN A 121 5.97 41.40 -2.44
CA GLN A 121 5.85 40.19 -1.62
C GLN A 121 4.63 39.35 -2.04
N LEU A 122 3.48 40.00 -2.26
CA LEU A 122 2.24 39.32 -2.66
C LEU A 122 2.35 38.72 -4.07
N LYS A 123 3.01 39.41 -5.02
CA LYS A 123 3.29 38.86 -6.36
C LYS A 123 4.24 37.66 -6.31
N MET A 124 5.26 37.68 -5.44
CA MET A 124 6.12 36.50 -5.26
C MET A 124 5.34 35.33 -4.66
N VAL A 125 4.55 35.56 -3.61
CA VAL A 125 3.72 34.52 -2.98
C VAL A 125 2.71 33.92 -3.98
N VAL A 126 2.04 34.76 -4.79
CA VAL A 126 1.12 34.28 -5.84
C VAL A 126 1.85 33.45 -6.89
N LYS A 127 3.06 33.85 -7.30
CA LYS A 127 3.87 33.11 -8.27
C LYS A 127 4.35 31.76 -7.71
N THR A 128 4.70 31.72 -6.42
CA THR A 128 5.04 30.48 -5.71
C THR A 128 3.84 29.55 -5.58
N ILE A 129 2.65 30.08 -5.24
CA ILE A 129 1.41 29.29 -5.16
C ILE A 129 0.99 28.74 -6.52
N GLN A 130 1.12 29.53 -7.59
CA GLN A 130 0.85 29.07 -8.96
C GLN A 130 1.86 28.01 -9.42
N GLY A 131 3.14 28.15 -9.07
CA GLY A 131 4.16 27.14 -9.31
C GLY A 131 3.86 25.83 -8.58
N GLN A 132 3.56 25.90 -7.29
CA GLN A 132 3.19 24.73 -6.49
C GLN A 132 1.90 24.06 -6.97
N LYS A 133 0.93 24.83 -7.45
CA LYS A 133 -0.30 24.29 -8.04
C LYS A 133 -0.01 23.56 -9.35
N SER A 134 0.82 24.12 -10.23
CA SER A 134 1.22 23.48 -11.48
C SER A 134 2.05 22.22 -11.27
N GLU A 135 2.92 22.19 -10.26
CA GLU A 135 3.69 21.00 -9.88
C GLU A 135 2.79 19.92 -9.27
N ALA A 136 1.79 20.31 -8.47
CA ALA A 136 0.80 19.38 -7.91
C ALA A 136 -0.11 18.78 -9.00
N GLU A 137 -0.54 19.59 -9.96
CA GLU A 137 -1.40 19.17 -11.09
C GLU A 137 -0.63 18.26 -12.06
N GLN A 138 0.65 18.55 -12.35
CA GLN A 138 1.53 17.66 -13.10
C GLN A 138 1.86 16.35 -12.37
N ALA A 139 2.00 16.39 -11.03
CA ALA A 139 2.20 15.19 -10.23
C ALA A 139 0.93 14.32 -10.18
N ASP A 140 -0.26 14.90 -10.24
CA ASP A 140 -1.55 14.20 -10.28
C ASP A 140 -1.82 13.60 -11.68
N ASP A 141 -1.55 14.36 -12.75
CA ASP A 141 -1.63 13.89 -14.14
C ASP A 141 -0.64 12.76 -14.46
N ALA A 142 0.53 12.75 -13.81
CA ALA A 142 1.50 11.65 -13.92
C ALA A 142 1.13 10.44 -13.06
N ARG A 143 0.34 10.62 -11.99
CA ARG A 143 -0.15 9.55 -11.11
C ARG A 143 -1.27 8.75 -11.76
N GLU A 144 -2.24 9.37 -12.42
CA GLU A 144 -3.36 8.65 -13.07
C GLU A 144 -2.93 7.50 -14.03
N PRO A 145 -1.99 7.71 -14.98
CA PRO A 145 -1.54 6.64 -15.87
C PRO A 145 -0.68 5.61 -15.14
N ALA A 146 0.11 6.02 -14.14
CA ALA A 146 0.93 5.11 -13.35
C ALA A 146 0.07 4.21 -12.43
N GLU A 147 -1.01 4.74 -11.85
CA GLU A 147 -1.97 3.98 -11.06
C GLU A 147 -2.78 3.01 -11.94
N ARG A 148 -3.19 3.43 -13.15
CA ARG A 148 -3.84 2.53 -14.12
C ARG A 148 -2.90 1.41 -14.58
N GLU A 149 -1.62 1.72 -14.79
CA GLU A 149 -0.63 0.73 -15.19
C GLU A 149 -0.32 -0.24 -14.05
N LEU A 150 -0.16 0.25 -12.81
CA LEU A 150 0.00 -0.58 -11.62
C LEU A 150 -1.25 -1.45 -11.36
N PHE A 151 -2.45 -0.90 -11.53
CA PHE A 151 -3.71 -1.62 -11.41
C PHE A 151 -3.80 -2.74 -12.44
N ARG A 152 -3.42 -2.48 -13.70
CA ARG A 152 -3.47 -3.46 -14.78
C ARG A 152 -2.38 -4.53 -14.67
N GLN A 153 -1.17 -4.16 -14.24
CA GLN A 153 -0.03 -5.06 -14.13
C GLN A 153 -0.07 -5.93 -12.86
N VAL A 154 -0.61 -5.42 -11.76
CA VAL A 154 -0.54 -6.11 -10.46
C VAL A 154 -1.92 -6.46 -9.90
N LEU A 155 -2.83 -5.50 -9.84
CA LEU A 155 -4.13 -5.73 -9.20
C LEU A 155 -5.03 -6.67 -10.01
N LEU A 156 -5.03 -6.54 -11.35
CA LEU A 156 -5.86 -7.37 -12.23
C LEU A 156 -5.42 -8.86 -12.21
N PRO A 157 -4.12 -9.21 -12.39
CA PRO A 157 -3.68 -10.60 -12.23
C PRO A 157 -3.95 -11.13 -10.82
N LEU A 158 -3.74 -10.32 -9.79
CA LEU A 158 -4.00 -10.71 -8.41
C LEU A 158 -5.50 -11.02 -8.19
N ALA A 159 -6.40 -10.16 -8.66
CA ALA A 159 -7.84 -10.36 -8.57
C ALA A 159 -8.29 -11.62 -9.33
N MET A 160 -7.70 -11.89 -10.50
CA MET A 160 -7.98 -13.11 -11.25
C MET A 160 -7.52 -14.38 -10.53
N LEU A 161 -6.32 -14.38 -9.97
CA LEU A 161 -5.81 -15.51 -9.19
C LEU A 161 -6.67 -15.75 -7.94
N LEU A 162 -7.05 -14.68 -7.22
CA LEU A 162 -7.94 -14.76 -6.06
C LEU A 162 -9.34 -15.25 -6.44
N GLY A 163 -9.90 -14.76 -7.55
CA GLY A 163 -11.20 -15.19 -8.07
C GLY A 163 -11.20 -16.65 -8.51
N TYR A 164 -10.16 -17.10 -9.22
CA TYR A 164 -9.97 -18.51 -9.56
C TYR A 164 -9.85 -19.38 -8.32
N ARG A 165 -9.02 -18.98 -7.34
CA ARG A 165 -8.85 -19.74 -6.10
C ARG A 165 -10.17 -19.93 -5.37
N PHE A 166 -10.97 -18.86 -5.26
CA PHE A 166 -12.29 -18.92 -4.65
C PHE A 166 -13.22 -19.87 -5.38
N MET A 167 -13.38 -19.69 -6.70
CA MET A 167 -14.28 -20.52 -7.52
C MET A 167 -13.85 -21.99 -7.54
N TYR A 168 -12.56 -22.27 -7.70
CA TYR A 168 -12.01 -23.62 -7.67
C TYR A 168 -12.24 -24.30 -6.33
N SER A 169 -11.95 -23.60 -5.22
CA SER A 169 -12.16 -24.13 -3.87
C SER A 169 -13.64 -24.35 -3.56
N PHE A 170 -14.51 -23.48 -4.06
CA PHE A 170 -15.97 -23.59 -3.93
C PHE A 170 -16.48 -24.85 -4.65
N SER A 171 -16.10 -25.02 -5.92
CA SER A 171 -16.48 -26.18 -6.72
C SER A 171 -15.93 -27.49 -6.14
N LEU A 172 -14.68 -27.49 -5.64
CA LEU A 172 -14.10 -28.65 -4.98
C LEU A 172 -14.82 -28.99 -3.66
N ALA A 173 -15.15 -28.00 -2.85
CA ALA A 173 -15.85 -28.20 -1.59
C ALA A 173 -17.29 -28.69 -1.80
N ALA A 174 -17.93 -28.28 -2.90
CA ALA A 174 -19.27 -28.73 -3.30
C ALA A 174 -19.31 -30.25 -3.63
N LEU A 175 -18.20 -30.84 -4.06
CA LEU A 175 -18.11 -32.27 -4.38
C LEU A 175 -18.12 -33.16 -3.13
N ILE A 176 -17.51 -32.72 -2.03
CA ILE A 176 -17.27 -33.52 -0.82
C ILE A 176 -18.53 -34.25 -0.30
N PRO A 177 -19.68 -33.59 -0.04
CA PRO A 177 -20.86 -34.26 0.51
C PRO A 177 -21.47 -35.32 -0.42
N ASN A 178 -21.12 -35.29 -1.72
CA ASN A 178 -21.75 -36.11 -2.75
C ASN A 178 -20.91 -37.30 -3.22
N ILE A 179 -19.67 -37.42 -2.74
CA ILE A 179 -18.76 -38.54 -3.04
C ILE A 179 -19.46 -39.92 -2.90
N PRO A 180 -20.18 -40.22 -1.81
CA PRO A 180 -20.80 -41.55 -1.64
C PRO A 180 -21.92 -41.83 -2.63
N SER A 181 -22.68 -40.80 -3.02
CA SER A 181 -23.78 -40.93 -3.99
C SER A 181 -23.27 -41.38 -5.35
N ILE A 182 -22.07 -40.94 -5.73
CA ILE A 182 -21.40 -41.35 -6.98
C ILE A 182 -20.88 -42.79 -6.85
N GLY A 183 -20.34 -43.15 -5.68
CA GLY A 183 -19.95 -44.53 -5.37
C GLY A 183 -21.10 -45.52 -5.52
N LYS A 184 -22.29 -45.17 -5.01
CA LYS A 184 -23.51 -45.99 -5.16
C LYS A 184 -23.89 -46.22 -6.63
N LEU A 185 -23.75 -45.21 -7.49
CA LEU A 185 -24.02 -45.34 -8.93
C LEU A 185 -23.06 -46.32 -9.63
N LEU A 186 -21.84 -46.47 -9.11
CA LEU A 186 -20.81 -47.35 -9.64
C LEU A 186 -20.76 -48.72 -8.92
N GLY A 187 -21.63 -48.95 -7.93
CA GLY A 187 -21.64 -50.18 -7.13
C GLY A 187 -20.44 -50.33 -6.17
N VAL A 188 -19.76 -49.23 -5.84
CA VAL A 188 -18.54 -49.24 -5.01
C VAL A 188 -18.89 -48.87 -3.56
N GLN A 189 -18.20 -49.48 -2.60
CA GLN A 189 -18.35 -49.18 -1.18
C GLN A 189 -17.93 -47.73 -0.85
N PRO A 190 -18.52 -47.09 0.19
CA PRO A 190 -18.26 -45.69 0.50
C PRO A 190 -16.80 -45.34 0.84
N GLY A 191 -16.08 -46.22 1.53
CA GLY A 191 -14.68 -46.02 1.89
C GLY A 191 -13.78 -46.07 0.66
N SER A 192 -13.92 -47.12 -0.14
CA SER A 192 -13.22 -47.28 -1.43
C SER A 192 -13.49 -46.12 -2.40
N THR A 193 -14.73 -45.60 -2.42
CA THR A 193 -15.07 -44.43 -3.24
C THR A 193 -14.28 -43.20 -2.81
N SER A 194 -14.19 -42.94 -1.51
CA SER A 194 -13.48 -41.77 -0.99
C SER A 194 -11.96 -41.84 -1.26
N PHE A 195 -11.38 -43.05 -1.19
CA PHE A 195 -10.01 -43.30 -1.64
C PHE A 195 -9.81 -42.89 -3.11
N MET A 196 -10.72 -43.32 -4.00
CA MET A 196 -10.61 -43.01 -5.43
C MET A 196 -10.65 -41.51 -5.73
N PHE A 197 -11.46 -40.75 -4.97
CA PHE A 197 -11.61 -39.30 -5.16
C PHE A 197 -10.52 -38.45 -4.50
N VAL A 198 -9.90 -38.92 -3.42
CA VAL A 198 -8.95 -38.11 -2.65
C VAL A 198 -7.51 -38.60 -2.82
N SER A 199 -7.23 -39.88 -2.59
CA SER A 199 -5.86 -40.40 -2.60
C SER A 199 -5.25 -40.43 -3.99
N ILE A 200 -6.00 -40.85 -5.01
CA ILE A 200 -5.46 -41.03 -6.36
C ILE A 200 -5.04 -39.69 -7.00
N PRO A 201 -5.88 -38.64 -6.96
CA PRO A 201 -5.42 -37.30 -7.34
C PRO A 201 -4.24 -36.83 -6.50
N SER A 202 -4.23 -37.09 -5.19
CA SER A 202 -3.13 -36.68 -4.30
C SER A 202 -1.80 -37.34 -4.63
N VAL A 203 -1.80 -38.63 -5.02
CA VAL A 203 -0.59 -39.36 -5.46
C VAL A 203 -0.04 -38.72 -6.73
N SER A 204 -0.89 -38.51 -7.74
CA SER A 204 -0.46 -37.88 -8.99
C SER A 204 0.03 -36.45 -8.77
N MET A 205 -0.63 -35.70 -7.88
CA MET A 205 -0.22 -34.35 -7.51
C MET A 205 1.16 -34.36 -6.84
N MET A 206 1.38 -35.21 -5.84
CA MET A 206 2.65 -35.29 -5.12
C MET A 206 3.80 -35.71 -6.05
N ALA A 207 3.57 -36.72 -6.90
CA ALA A 207 4.56 -37.18 -7.88
C ALA A 207 4.97 -36.08 -8.86
N LEU A 208 4.03 -35.21 -9.23
CA LEU A 208 4.24 -34.14 -10.21
C LEU A 208 4.56 -32.77 -9.60
N THR A 209 4.48 -32.59 -8.28
CA THR A 209 4.74 -31.29 -7.64
C THR A 209 6.20 -30.85 -7.80
N VAL A 210 7.16 -31.77 -7.65
CA VAL A 210 8.59 -31.48 -7.82
C VAL A 210 8.92 -31.12 -9.29
N PRO A 211 8.56 -31.95 -10.29
CA PRO A 211 8.82 -31.59 -11.68
C PRO A 211 8.00 -30.38 -12.14
N SER A 212 6.79 -30.16 -11.62
CA SER A 212 6.00 -28.97 -11.97
C SER A 212 6.69 -27.69 -11.57
N GLY A 213 7.38 -27.64 -10.42
CA GLY A 213 8.20 -26.49 -10.04
C GLY A 213 9.31 -26.19 -11.05
N ALA A 214 10.07 -27.21 -11.47
CA ALA A 214 11.14 -27.03 -12.46
C ALA A 214 10.62 -26.58 -13.84
N ILE A 215 9.43 -27.07 -14.24
CA ILE A 215 8.79 -26.68 -15.49
C ILE A 215 8.28 -25.23 -15.42
N VAL A 216 7.67 -24.85 -14.30
CA VAL A 216 7.21 -23.46 -14.05
C VAL A 216 8.38 -22.47 -14.08
N ASP A 217 9.53 -22.87 -13.54
CA ASP A 217 10.73 -22.03 -13.54
C ASP A 217 11.33 -21.86 -14.95
N SER A 218 11.15 -22.83 -15.85
CA SER A 218 11.82 -22.86 -17.16
C SER A 218 10.94 -22.43 -18.33
N CYS A 219 9.64 -22.73 -18.30
CA CYS A 219 8.70 -22.45 -19.40
C CYS A 219 7.93 -21.14 -19.22
N GLY A 220 8.22 -20.37 -18.17
CA GLY A 220 7.40 -19.24 -17.74
C GLY A 220 6.22 -19.68 -16.87
N ARG A 221 5.52 -18.71 -16.29
CA ARG A 221 4.53 -18.98 -15.23
C ARG A 221 3.11 -19.13 -15.75
N LYS A 222 2.80 -18.54 -16.90
CA LYS A 222 1.43 -18.48 -17.45
C LYS A 222 1.03 -19.79 -18.10
N TRP A 223 1.85 -20.32 -19.01
CA TRP A 223 1.48 -21.51 -19.77
C TRP A 223 1.35 -22.78 -18.92
N PRO A 224 2.23 -23.05 -17.93
CA PRO A 224 2.03 -24.16 -17.02
C PRO A 224 0.75 -24.03 -16.17
N LEU A 225 0.36 -22.81 -15.78
CA LEU A 225 -0.91 -22.56 -15.10
C LEU A 225 -2.09 -22.94 -16.01
N VAL A 226 -2.13 -22.40 -17.23
CA VAL A 226 -3.21 -22.66 -18.20
C VAL A 226 -3.30 -24.15 -18.55
N ALA A 227 -2.16 -24.78 -18.87
CA ALA A 227 -2.11 -26.21 -19.19
C ALA A 227 -2.56 -27.08 -18.00
N GLY A 228 -2.15 -26.71 -16.79
CA GLY A 228 -2.60 -27.38 -15.56
C GLY A 228 -4.10 -27.29 -15.37
N VAL A 229 -4.69 -26.09 -15.48
CA VAL A 229 -6.14 -25.88 -15.34
C VAL A 229 -6.93 -26.62 -16.42
N VAL A 230 -6.45 -26.65 -17.67
CA VAL A 230 -7.07 -27.41 -18.76
C VAL A 230 -7.02 -28.92 -18.48
N ALA A 231 -5.90 -29.44 -17.98
CA ALA A 231 -5.78 -30.85 -17.58
C ALA A 231 -6.75 -31.19 -16.44
N VAL A 232 -6.91 -30.30 -15.46
CA VAL A 232 -7.93 -30.45 -14.40
C VAL A 232 -9.32 -30.52 -15.02
N ALA A 233 -9.67 -29.59 -15.90
CA ALA A 233 -10.98 -29.57 -16.56
C ALA A 233 -11.26 -30.88 -17.29
N PHE A 234 -10.32 -31.38 -18.08
CA PHE A 234 -10.49 -32.64 -18.81
C PHE A 234 -10.64 -33.84 -17.86
N GLY A 235 -9.86 -33.88 -16.77
CA GLY A 235 -9.98 -34.93 -15.76
C GLY A 235 -11.32 -34.92 -15.02
N GLU A 236 -11.87 -33.74 -14.73
CA GLU A 236 -13.18 -33.59 -14.08
C GLU A 236 -14.33 -33.93 -15.06
N VAL A 237 -14.23 -33.56 -16.34
CA VAL A 237 -15.19 -34.02 -17.37
C VAL A 237 -15.17 -35.55 -17.47
N CYS A 238 -13.98 -36.16 -17.50
CA CYS A 238 -13.84 -37.61 -17.51
C CYS A 238 -14.48 -38.27 -16.28
N ARG A 239 -14.32 -37.68 -15.08
CA ARG A 239 -14.96 -38.18 -13.86
C ARG A 239 -16.47 -37.97 -13.87
N GLY A 240 -16.98 -36.86 -14.37
CA GLY A 240 -18.40 -36.58 -14.52
C GLY A 240 -19.11 -37.51 -15.53
N ALA A 241 -18.41 -37.87 -16.61
CA ALA A 241 -18.88 -38.80 -17.62
C ALA A 241 -18.62 -40.28 -17.28
N SER A 242 -18.00 -40.57 -16.14
CA SER A 242 -17.56 -41.92 -15.80
C SER A 242 -18.74 -42.90 -15.69
N VAL A 243 -18.59 -44.02 -16.40
CA VAL A 243 -19.47 -45.20 -16.31
C VAL A 243 -18.73 -46.38 -15.67
N THR A 244 -17.40 -46.39 -15.78
CA THR A 244 -16.53 -47.43 -15.21
C THR A 244 -15.59 -46.83 -14.17
N ILE A 245 -15.15 -47.67 -13.22
CA ILE A 245 -14.16 -47.30 -12.20
C ILE A 245 -12.87 -46.81 -12.88
N GLN A 246 -12.41 -47.46 -13.94
CA GLN A 246 -11.18 -47.09 -14.65
C GLN A 246 -11.23 -45.66 -15.19
N MET A 247 -12.36 -45.24 -15.76
CA MET A 247 -12.53 -43.87 -16.25
C MET A 247 -12.46 -42.84 -15.10
N LEU A 248 -13.01 -43.20 -13.93
CA LEU A 248 -12.90 -42.40 -12.71
C LEU A 248 -11.44 -42.28 -12.24
N LEU A 249 -10.68 -43.38 -12.28
CA LEU A 249 -9.27 -43.41 -11.89
C LEU A 249 -8.40 -42.55 -12.83
N ILE A 250 -8.56 -42.74 -14.14
CA ILE A 250 -7.81 -41.99 -15.16
C ILE A 250 -8.11 -40.49 -15.03
N GLY A 251 -9.39 -40.12 -14.88
CA GLY A 251 -9.77 -38.72 -14.65
C GLY A 251 -9.24 -38.17 -13.32
N GLY A 252 -9.13 -39.00 -12.28
CA GLY A 252 -8.51 -38.64 -11.00
C GLY A 252 -7.02 -38.33 -11.13
N VAL A 253 -6.27 -39.23 -11.78
CA VAL A 253 -4.83 -39.04 -12.06
C VAL A 253 -4.61 -37.78 -12.89
N LEU A 254 -5.43 -37.56 -13.91
CA LEU A 254 -5.27 -36.40 -14.77
C LEU A 254 -5.54 -35.09 -14.02
N SER A 255 -6.57 -35.02 -13.19
CA SER A 255 -6.81 -33.80 -12.42
C SER A 255 -5.79 -33.58 -11.32
N GLY A 256 -5.26 -34.63 -10.68
CA GLY A 256 -4.17 -34.45 -9.72
C GLY A 256 -2.88 -33.99 -10.39
N ALA A 257 -2.59 -34.49 -11.60
CA ALA A 257 -1.52 -33.98 -12.44
C ALA A 257 -1.72 -32.51 -12.79
N GLY A 258 -2.90 -32.13 -13.31
CA GLY A 258 -3.24 -30.75 -13.62
C GLY A 258 -3.15 -29.82 -12.39
N ARG A 259 -3.60 -30.30 -11.22
CA ARG A 259 -3.51 -29.58 -9.95
C ARG A 259 -2.07 -29.28 -9.54
N ALA A 260 -1.13 -30.20 -9.76
CA ALA A 260 0.27 -29.96 -9.43
C ALA A 260 0.85 -28.79 -10.24
N PHE A 261 0.48 -28.65 -11.51
CA PHE A 261 0.91 -27.52 -12.32
C PHE A 261 0.15 -26.24 -11.95
N SER A 262 -1.16 -26.31 -11.77
CA SER A 262 -1.97 -25.13 -11.46
C SER A 262 -1.62 -24.55 -10.09
N GLU A 263 -1.53 -25.37 -9.03
CA GLU A 263 -1.25 -24.87 -7.68
C GLU A 263 0.18 -24.33 -7.55
N THR A 264 1.18 -25.00 -8.15
CA THR A 264 2.57 -24.50 -8.12
C THR A 264 2.68 -23.17 -8.86
N SER A 265 2.11 -23.08 -10.07
CA SER A 265 2.13 -21.83 -10.86
C SER A 265 1.39 -20.69 -10.16
N GLU A 266 0.20 -20.96 -9.62
CA GLU A 266 -0.62 -20.00 -8.89
C GLU A 266 0.12 -19.44 -7.67
N ARG A 267 0.72 -20.32 -6.84
CA ARG A 267 1.47 -19.89 -5.64
C ARG A 267 2.73 -19.11 -6.00
N THR A 268 3.44 -19.51 -7.05
CA THR A 268 4.65 -18.83 -7.51
C THR A 268 4.30 -17.45 -8.07
N GLN A 269 3.25 -17.32 -8.89
CA GLN A 269 2.76 -16.01 -9.36
C GLN A 269 2.26 -15.13 -8.21
N LEU A 270 1.51 -15.68 -7.26
CA LEU A 270 1.07 -14.95 -6.09
C LEU A 270 2.26 -14.41 -5.29
N ALA A 271 3.33 -15.20 -5.14
CA ALA A 271 4.56 -14.78 -4.45
C ALA A 271 5.28 -13.64 -5.19
N ASP A 272 5.32 -13.67 -6.52
CA ASP A 272 5.91 -12.60 -7.32
C ASP A 272 5.16 -11.29 -7.23
N LEU A 273 3.83 -11.35 -7.35
CA LEU A 273 2.97 -10.17 -7.18
C LEU A 273 3.12 -9.60 -5.77
N CYS A 274 3.26 -10.46 -4.76
CA CYS A 274 3.56 -10.03 -3.39
C CYS A 274 4.94 -9.39 -3.25
N ASN A 275 5.94 -9.79 -4.04
CA ASN A 275 7.27 -9.18 -4.01
C ASN A 275 7.30 -7.78 -4.63
N GLN A 276 6.38 -7.48 -5.55
CA GLN A 276 6.19 -6.14 -6.09
C GLN A 276 5.50 -5.20 -5.07
N ILE A 277 4.74 -5.76 -4.12
CA ILE A 277 4.03 -5.00 -3.07
C ILE A 277 4.34 -5.59 -1.67
N PRO A 278 5.58 -5.46 -1.17
CA PRO A 278 6.01 -6.11 0.07
C PRO A 278 5.19 -5.67 1.30
N ASP A 279 4.80 -4.40 1.38
CA ASP A 279 4.03 -3.85 2.50
C ASP A 279 2.63 -4.49 2.65
N TYR A 280 2.06 -4.99 1.55
CA TYR A 280 0.73 -5.59 1.52
C TYR A 280 0.77 -7.12 1.41
N ARG A 281 1.96 -7.74 1.35
CA ARG A 281 2.14 -9.20 1.24
C ARG A 281 1.29 -9.97 2.24
N ASN A 282 1.34 -9.59 3.52
CA ASN A 282 0.60 -10.27 4.58
C ASN A 282 -0.92 -10.12 4.39
N LYS A 283 -1.39 -8.95 3.95
CA LYS A 283 -2.83 -8.70 3.67
C LYS A 283 -3.31 -9.52 2.47
N VAL A 284 -2.50 -9.63 1.43
CA VAL A 284 -2.82 -10.42 0.23
C VAL A 284 -2.89 -11.92 0.58
N LEU A 285 -1.89 -12.45 1.29
CA LEU A 285 -1.88 -13.84 1.73
C LEU A 285 -3.03 -14.16 2.69
N ALA A 286 -3.35 -13.23 3.60
CA ALA A 286 -4.52 -13.36 4.47
C ALA A 286 -5.82 -13.41 3.65
N THR A 287 -5.98 -12.50 2.69
CA THR A 287 -7.17 -12.43 1.81
C THR A 287 -7.31 -13.72 0.98
N TYR A 288 -6.20 -14.23 0.44
CA TYR A 288 -6.14 -15.51 -0.26
C TYR A 288 -6.63 -16.68 0.59
N GLN A 289 -6.18 -16.75 1.85
CA GLN A 289 -6.61 -17.79 2.79
C GLN A 289 -8.07 -17.60 3.21
N THR A 290 -8.50 -16.36 3.49
CA THR A 290 -9.89 -16.06 3.86
C THR A 290 -10.84 -16.43 2.73
N LEU A 291 -10.54 -16.06 1.48
CA LEU A 291 -11.34 -16.45 0.31
C LEU A 291 -11.44 -17.98 0.17
N THR A 292 -10.31 -18.68 0.32
CA THR A 292 -10.29 -20.14 0.28
C THR A 292 -11.22 -20.70 1.37
N SER A 293 -11.09 -20.24 2.61
CA SER A 293 -11.94 -20.70 3.73
C SER A 293 -13.42 -20.36 3.52
N THR A 294 -13.75 -19.17 3.03
CA THR A 294 -15.13 -18.77 2.70
C THR A 294 -15.72 -19.69 1.63
N ALA A 295 -14.94 -20.07 0.63
CA ALA A 295 -15.37 -21.02 -0.38
C ALA A 295 -15.69 -22.41 0.21
N PHE A 296 -14.90 -22.88 1.18
CA PHE A 296 -15.18 -24.12 1.93
C PHE A 296 -16.37 -24.01 2.89
N ILE A 297 -16.76 -22.79 3.30
CA ILE A 297 -17.99 -22.56 4.08
C ILE A 297 -19.21 -22.68 3.16
N ILE A 298 -19.22 -22.03 2.00
CA ILE A 298 -20.41 -21.96 1.14
C ILE A 298 -20.54 -23.21 0.26
N GLY A 299 -19.41 -23.76 -0.20
CA GLY A 299 -19.33 -24.85 -1.17
C GLY A 299 -20.13 -26.10 -0.78
N PRO A 300 -19.94 -26.70 0.41
CA PRO A 300 -20.63 -27.94 0.78
C PRO A 300 -22.16 -27.79 0.86
N ILE A 301 -22.68 -26.67 1.37
CA ILE A 301 -24.12 -26.38 1.37
C ILE A 301 -24.66 -26.30 -0.05
N ALA A 302 -23.99 -25.51 -0.90
CA ALA A 302 -24.39 -25.36 -2.29
C ALA A 302 -24.34 -26.71 -3.03
N GLY A 303 -23.25 -27.46 -2.87
CA GLY A 303 -23.05 -28.76 -3.48
C GLY A 303 -24.07 -29.82 -3.05
N GLY A 304 -24.41 -29.86 -1.76
CA GLY A 304 -25.46 -30.75 -1.25
C GLY A 304 -26.83 -30.47 -1.87
N LEU A 305 -27.19 -29.19 -2.03
CA LEU A 305 -28.47 -28.77 -2.62
C LEU A 305 -28.51 -28.98 -4.15
N LEU A 306 -27.41 -28.63 -4.84
CA LEU A 306 -27.28 -28.82 -6.29
C LEU A 306 -27.36 -30.30 -6.68
N ALA A 307 -26.71 -31.18 -5.92
CA ALA A 307 -26.76 -32.61 -6.17
C ALA A 307 -28.15 -33.21 -5.97
N GLN A 308 -28.96 -32.69 -5.04
CA GLN A 308 -30.35 -33.13 -4.86
C GLN A 308 -31.24 -32.76 -6.05
N ARG A 309 -31.03 -31.57 -6.65
CA ARG A 309 -31.87 -31.08 -7.77
C ARG A 309 -31.44 -31.57 -9.14
N PHE A 310 -30.14 -31.56 -9.42
CA PHE A 310 -29.60 -31.83 -10.75
C PHE A 310 -28.76 -33.12 -10.81
N GLY A 311 -28.63 -33.83 -9.70
CA GLY A 311 -27.84 -35.06 -9.60
C GLY A 311 -26.35 -34.79 -9.31
N PRO A 312 -25.62 -35.79 -8.79
CA PRO A 312 -24.25 -35.59 -8.31
C PRO A 312 -23.21 -35.39 -9.42
N ARG A 313 -23.51 -35.81 -10.65
CA ARG A 313 -22.59 -35.66 -11.80
C ARG A 313 -22.38 -34.20 -12.20
N THR A 314 -23.37 -33.33 -11.96
CA THR A 314 -23.32 -31.91 -12.34
C THR A 314 -22.23 -31.13 -11.63
N LEU A 315 -21.81 -31.56 -10.45
CA LEU A 315 -20.76 -30.93 -9.67
C LEU A 315 -19.38 -31.07 -10.35
N PHE A 316 -19.14 -32.17 -11.05
CA PHE A 316 -17.92 -32.35 -11.84
C PHE A 316 -17.90 -31.41 -13.04
N TYR A 317 -19.03 -31.29 -13.74
CA TYR A 317 -19.16 -30.36 -14.87
C TYR A 317 -19.08 -28.90 -14.41
N MET A 318 -19.57 -28.57 -13.22
CA MET A 318 -19.39 -27.25 -12.62
C MET A 318 -17.90 -26.95 -12.42
N LEU A 319 -17.17 -27.85 -11.76
CA LEU A 319 -15.73 -27.68 -11.54
C LEU A 319 -14.94 -27.60 -12.86
N ALA A 320 -15.29 -28.43 -13.84
CA ALA A 320 -14.69 -28.38 -15.16
C ALA A 320 -14.97 -27.05 -15.87
N THR A 321 -16.20 -26.53 -15.80
CA THR A 321 -16.58 -25.24 -16.41
C THR A 321 -15.82 -24.09 -15.75
N THR A 322 -15.71 -24.09 -14.42
CA THR A 322 -14.87 -23.14 -13.69
C THR A 322 -13.42 -23.15 -14.19
N CYS A 323 -12.85 -24.33 -14.40
CA CYS A 323 -11.50 -24.48 -14.91
C CYS A 323 -11.37 -23.97 -16.37
N VAL A 324 -12.31 -24.29 -17.26
CA VAL A 324 -12.29 -23.79 -18.65
C VAL A 324 -12.39 -22.26 -18.69
N CYS A 325 -13.32 -21.68 -17.93
CA CYS A 325 -13.46 -20.23 -17.82
C CYS A 325 -12.16 -19.58 -17.29
N ALA A 326 -11.57 -20.15 -16.23
CA ALA A 326 -10.33 -19.65 -15.67
C ALA A 326 -9.16 -19.77 -16.66
N ALA A 327 -9.02 -20.91 -17.35
CA ALA A 327 -8.00 -21.11 -18.37
C ALA A 327 -8.12 -20.10 -19.51
N SER A 328 -9.34 -19.81 -19.96
CA SER A 328 -9.60 -18.79 -20.99
C SER A 328 -9.25 -17.38 -20.51
N ALA A 329 -9.59 -17.03 -19.26
CA ALA A 329 -9.27 -15.74 -18.66
C ALA A 329 -7.75 -15.56 -18.48
N PHE A 330 -7.06 -16.60 -18.00
CA PHE A 330 -5.61 -16.61 -17.85
C PHE A 330 -4.89 -16.52 -19.20
N ALA A 331 -5.36 -17.25 -20.21
CA ALA A 331 -4.77 -17.18 -21.56
C ALA A 331 -4.89 -15.76 -22.15
N ALA A 332 -6.04 -15.09 -21.97
CA ALA A 332 -6.31 -13.79 -22.56
C ALA A 332 -5.65 -12.61 -21.82
N VAL A 333 -5.61 -12.64 -20.48
CA VAL A 333 -5.30 -11.43 -19.69
C VAL A 333 -4.00 -11.53 -18.91
N LEU A 334 -3.56 -12.72 -18.53
CA LEU A 334 -2.36 -12.86 -17.71
C LEU A 334 -1.11 -12.53 -18.54
N PRO A 335 -0.27 -11.58 -18.12
CA PRO A 335 1.00 -11.31 -18.77
C PRO A 335 1.98 -12.46 -18.50
N GLU A 336 2.83 -12.77 -19.48
CA GLU A 336 3.89 -13.75 -19.27
C GLU A 336 4.95 -13.15 -18.34
N THR A 337 4.95 -13.57 -17.08
CA THR A 337 6.03 -13.25 -16.14
C THR A 337 7.12 -14.29 -16.32
N MET A 338 8.04 -14.04 -17.26
CA MET A 338 9.30 -14.77 -17.29
C MET A 338 10.16 -14.27 -16.14
N PRO A 339 10.82 -15.17 -15.38
CA PRO A 339 11.77 -14.72 -14.38
C PRO A 339 12.95 -14.03 -15.06
N ASP A 340 13.31 -12.82 -14.59
CA ASP A 340 14.70 -12.38 -14.69
C ASP A 340 15.58 -13.46 -14.04
N GLN A 341 16.73 -13.75 -14.65
CA GLN A 341 17.64 -14.86 -14.33
C GLN A 341 18.31 -14.79 -12.92
N HIS A 342 17.66 -14.24 -11.90
CA HIS A 342 18.10 -14.27 -10.51
C HIS A 342 17.64 -15.55 -9.77
N SER A 343 17.65 -16.69 -10.47
CA SER A 343 17.55 -17.99 -9.81
C SER A 343 18.85 -18.24 -9.06
N GLY A 344 18.88 -17.93 -7.77
CA GLY A 344 19.96 -18.34 -6.87
C GLY A 344 20.24 -19.85 -6.99
N PRO A 345 21.45 -20.31 -6.63
CA PRO A 345 21.96 -21.60 -7.05
C PRO A 345 21.03 -22.76 -6.67
N LYS A 346 20.55 -23.49 -7.70
CA LYS A 346 19.95 -24.83 -7.62
C LYS A 346 21.02 -25.83 -7.14
N GLN A 347 21.45 -25.75 -5.88
CA GLN A 347 22.36 -26.73 -5.28
C GLN A 347 21.74 -27.34 -4.01
N SER A 348 21.56 -28.67 -4.08
CA SER A 348 21.23 -29.62 -3.01
C SER A 348 20.03 -29.33 -2.08
N SER A 349 18.92 -28.83 -2.64
CA SER A 349 17.65 -28.63 -1.90
C SER A 349 17.18 -29.89 -1.14
N LEU A 350 17.30 -31.07 -1.75
CA LEU A 350 16.88 -32.34 -1.12
C LEU A 350 17.80 -32.77 0.03
N ALA A 351 19.12 -32.64 -0.10
CA ALA A 351 20.06 -33.02 0.96
C ALA A 351 19.96 -32.07 2.16
N ALA A 352 19.78 -30.77 1.91
CA ALA A 352 19.52 -29.80 2.97
C ALA A 352 18.17 -30.07 3.67
N MET A 353 17.12 -30.37 2.91
CA MET A 353 15.81 -30.73 3.46
C MET A 353 15.88 -32.02 4.28
N TRP A 354 16.65 -33.01 3.82
CA TRP A 354 16.94 -34.24 4.57
C TRP A 354 17.67 -33.96 5.89
N SER A 355 18.67 -33.08 5.89
CA SER A 355 19.36 -32.69 7.14
C SER A 355 18.45 -31.95 8.12
N LEU A 356 17.51 -31.14 7.63
CA LEU A 356 16.52 -30.46 8.49
C LEU A 356 15.52 -31.46 9.10
N LEU A 357 15.12 -32.48 8.34
CA LEU A 357 14.28 -33.60 8.80
C LEU A 357 14.96 -34.47 9.88
N GLN A 358 16.28 -34.38 10.05
CA GLN A 358 16.98 -35.07 11.14
C GLN A 358 16.81 -34.36 12.49
N SER A 359 16.39 -33.08 12.50
CA SER A 359 16.16 -32.38 13.76
C SER A 359 14.87 -32.88 14.45
N HIS A 360 14.97 -33.18 15.74
CA HIS A 360 13.85 -33.71 16.53
C HIS A 360 12.64 -32.77 16.57
N GLU A 361 12.88 -31.45 16.54
CA GLU A 361 11.80 -30.45 16.54
C GLU A 361 11.01 -30.45 15.22
N GLN A 362 11.69 -30.54 14.06
CA GLN A 362 11.01 -30.63 12.77
C GLN A 362 10.28 -31.98 12.60
N GLN A 363 10.84 -33.08 13.13
CA GLN A 363 10.14 -34.37 13.16
C GLN A 363 8.84 -34.29 13.95
N GLY A 364 8.85 -33.64 15.12
CA GLY A 364 7.64 -33.39 15.90
C GLY A 364 6.59 -32.61 15.09
N LEU A 365 6.99 -31.56 14.37
CA LEU A 365 6.08 -30.75 13.55
C LEU A 365 5.48 -31.52 12.37
N VAL A 366 6.27 -32.41 11.75
CA VAL A 366 5.79 -33.30 10.69
C VAL A 366 4.75 -34.27 11.25
N VAL A 367 5.00 -34.86 12.42
CA VAL A 367 4.04 -35.75 13.10
C VAL A 367 2.75 -35.00 13.44
N ALA A 368 2.85 -33.81 14.03
CA ALA A 368 1.68 -32.99 14.36
C ALA A 368 0.85 -32.64 13.12
N SER A 369 1.50 -32.29 12.00
CA SER A 369 0.84 -31.96 10.73
C SER A 369 0.20 -33.18 10.07
N PHE A 370 0.91 -34.30 10.05
CA PHE A 370 0.42 -35.57 9.50
C PHE A 370 -0.85 -36.01 10.24
N VAL A 371 -0.82 -35.94 11.56
CA VAL A 371 -1.95 -36.32 12.42
C VAL A 371 -3.13 -35.35 12.29
N ASN A 372 -2.87 -34.04 12.20
CA ASN A 372 -3.89 -33.04 11.86
C ASN A 372 -4.59 -33.36 10.53
N ALA A 373 -3.80 -33.79 9.54
CA ALA A 373 -4.30 -34.10 8.22
C ALA A 373 -5.12 -35.40 8.21
N ILE A 374 -4.70 -36.45 8.93
CA ILE A 374 -5.49 -37.67 9.12
C ILE A 374 -6.87 -37.34 9.70
N GLY A 375 -6.95 -36.51 10.75
CA GLY A 375 -8.24 -36.09 11.30
C GLY A 375 -9.12 -35.40 10.26
N ASN A 376 -8.54 -34.57 9.38
CA ASN A 376 -9.27 -33.90 8.30
C ASN A 376 -9.87 -34.89 7.30
N PHE A 377 -9.03 -35.80 6.81
CA PHE A 377 -9.45 -36.75 5.80
C PHE A 377 -10.45 -37.75 6.39
N GLY A 378 -10.27 -38.16 7.65
CA GLY A 378 -11.26 -38.94 8.39
C GLY A 378 -12.63 -38.27 8.42
N LYS A 379 -12.69 -36.96 8.70
CA LYS A 379 -13.94 -36.19 8.58
C LYS A 379 -14.51 -36.23 7.16
N ILE A 380 -13.70 -35.90 6.16
CA ILE A 380 -14.11 -35.81 4.75
C ILE A 380 -14.68 -37.16 4.26
N ILE A 381 -14.18 -38.29 4.76
CA ILE A 381 -14.59 -39.63 4.37
C ILE A 381 -15.82 -40.09 5.17
N VAL A 382 -15.81 -39.92 6.49
CA VAL A 382 -16.84 -40.48 7.37
C VAL A 382 -18.15 -39.70 7.32
N LEU A 383 -18.13 -38.37 7.27
CA LEU A 383 -19.36 -37.58 7.31
C LEU A 383 -20.30 -37.86 6.12
N PRO A 384 -19.82 -37.87 4.86
CA PRO A 384 -20.66 -38.27 3.73
C PRO A 384 -21.08 -39.74 3.81
N ALA A 385 -20.19 -40.64 4.24
CA ALA A 385 -20.50 -42.06 4.38
C ALA A 385 -21.61 -42.33 5.42
N LEU A 386 -21.68 -41.55 6.50
CA LEU A 386 -22.78 -41.61 7.46
C LEU A 386 -24.14 -41.27 6.84
N ALA A 387 -24.17 -40.36 5.86
CA ALA A 387 -25.39 -40.05 5.11
C ALA A 387 -25.76 -41.08 4.04
N ALA A 388 -24.82 -41.92 3.65
CA ALA A 388 -25.11 -43.04 2.77
C ALA A 388 -25.78 -44.20 3.53
N ASN A 389 -25.70 -44.24 4.86
CA ASN A 389 -26.24 -45.32 5.69
C ASN A 389 -27.75 -45.12 5.93
N PRO A 390 -28.61 -46.12 5.62
CA PRO A 390 -30.05 -46.04 5.80
C PRO A 390 -30.50 -46.00 7.27
N ALA A 391 -29.59 -46.26 8.23
CA ALA A 391 -29.88 -46.18 9.66
C ALA A 391 -29.90 -44.75 10.21
N VAL A 392 -29.40 -43.77 9.44
CA VAL A 392 -29.40 -42.36 9.81
C VAL A 392 -29.88 -41.57 8.60
N ASP A 393 -31.12 -41.07 8.63
CA ASP A 393 -31.75 -40.28 7.56
C ASP A 393 -31.08 -38.90 7.38
N LEU A 394 -29.79 -38.90 7.01
CA LEU A 394 -29.01 -37.71 6.70
C LEU A 394 -29.07 -37.48 5.19
N THR A 395 -29.65 -36.35 4.80
CA THR A 395 -29.61 -35.93 3.40
C THR A 395 -28.23 -35.35 3.05
N PRO A 396 -27.82 -35.36 1.75
CA PRO A 396 -26.59 -34.69 1.32
C PRO A 396 -26.53 -33.20 1.70
N ALA A 397 -27.68 -32.53 1.74
CA ALA A 397 -27.79 -31.15 2.23
C ALA A 397 -27.40 -31.03 3.71
N THR A 398 -27.83 -31.97 4.57
CA THR A 398 -27.47 -31.98 6.00
C THR A 398 -25.96 -32.20 6.18
N VAL A 399 -25.34 -33.08 5.41
CA VAL A 399 -23.86 -33.23 5.41
C VAL A 399 -23.17 -31.95 4.97
N GLY A 400 -23.68 -31.31 3.92
CA GLY A 400 -23.22 -29.99 3.47
C GLY A 400 -23.27 -28.97 4.60
N THR A 401 -24.40 -28.85 5.31
CA THR A 401 -24.52 -27.94 6.46
C THR A 401 -23.53 -28.25 7.58
N LEU A 402 -23.31 -29.53 7.91
CA LEU A 402 -22.34 -29.92 8.94
C LEU A 402 -20.92 -29.52 8.55
N LEU A 403 -20.51 -29.77 7.30
CA LEU A 403 -19.20 -29.38 6.79
C LEU A 403 -19.00 -27.86 6.82
N SER A 404 -20.04 -27.09 6.53
CA SER A 404 -20.01 -25.64 6.59
C SER A 404 -19.91 -25.09 8.02
N ILE A 405 -20.64 -25.66 8.98
CA ILE A 405 -20.51 -25.30 10.40
C ILE A 405 -19.07 -25.53 10.87
N ILE A 406 -18.46 -26.65 10.46
CA ILE A 406 -17.06 -26.96 10.77
C ILE A 406 -16.12 -25.91 10.17
N ALA A 407 -16.33 -25.53 8.90
CA ALA A 407 -15.49 -24.54 8.23
C ALA A 407 -15.62 -23.13 8.86
N ILE A 408 -16.81 -22.76 9.34
CA ILE A 408 -17.02 -21.51 10.11
C ILE A 408 -16.25 -21.56 11.43
N ALA A 409 -16.38 -22.67 12.17
CA ALA A 409 -15.67 -22.87 13.43
C ALA A 409 -14.14 -22.88 13.25
N GLU A 410 -13.65 -23.49 12.17
CA GLU A 410 -12.24 -23.50 11.77
C GLU A 410 -11.74 -22.08 11.45
N LEU A 411 -12.46 -21.31 10.63
CA LEU A 411 -12.06 -19.95 10.28
C LEU A 411 -12.08 -19.00 11.49
N GLY A 412 -13.10 -19.09 12.34
CA GLY A 412 -13.26 -18.21 13.50
C GLY A 412 -12.30 -18.52 14.65
N SER A 413 -11.77 -19.74 14.73
CA SER A 413 -10.90 -20.16 15.85
C SER A 413 -9.45 -19.70 15.71
N ALA A 414 -8.95 -19.42 14.51
CA ALA A 414 -7.55 -18.98 14.32
C ALA A 414 -7.24 -17.62 15.02
N PRO A 415 -8.06 -16.55 14.86
CA PRO A 415 -7.87 -15.32 15.64
C PRO A 415 -8.09 -15.53 17.14
N GLY A 416 -9.05 -16.38 17.52
CA GLY A 416 -9.32 -16.70 18.92
C GLY A 416 -8.12 -17.38 19.59
N ALA A 417 -7.46 -18.31 18.90
CA ALA A 417 -6.26 -18.98 19.37
C ALA A 417 -5.09 -17.98 19.57
N ALA A 418 -4.91 -17.04 18.63
CA ALA A 418 -3.90 -15.98 18.78
C ALA A 418 -4.15 -15.12 20.03
N LEU A 419 -5.40 -14.66 20.24
CA LEU A 419 -5.78 -13.87 21.42
C LEU A 419 -5.58 -14.64 22.73
N ILE A 420 -5.83 -15.95 22.74
CA ILE A 420 -5.58 -16.80 23.91
C ILE A 420 -4.08 -16.86 24.21
N MET A 421 -3.23 -17.06 23.20
CA MET A 421 -1.77 -17.07 23.38
C MET A 421 -1.26 -15.72 23.90
N ASP A 422 -1.76 -14.60 23.36
CA ASP A 422 -1.37 -13.26 23.79
C ASP A 422 -1.76 -12.97 25.26
N LYS A 423 -2.95 -13.41 25.69
CA LYS A 423 -3.45 -13.19 27.05
C LYS A 423 -2.83 -14.11 28.09
N THR A 424 -2.62 -15.37 27.73
CA THR A 424 -2.15 -16.41 28.67
C THR A 424 -0.63 -16.54 28.69
N GLY A 425 0.06 -15.99 27.69
CA GLY A 425 1.49 -16.20 27.49
C GLY A 425 1.86 -17.64 27.11
N CYS A 426 0.87 -18.49 26.79
CA CYS A 426 1.12 -19.85 26.33
C CYS A 426 1.73 -19.84 24.93
N GLY A 427 2.90 -20.45 24.76
CA GLY A 427 3.56 -20.54 23.45
C GLY A 427 2.86 -21.48 22.46
N ASN A 428 3.27 -21.40 21.18
CA ASN A 428 2.70 -22.18 20.07
C ASN A 428 2.68 -23.69 20.35
N ARG A 429 3.71 -24.22 21.03
CA ARG A 429 3.81 -25.66 21.36
C ARG A 429 2.68 -26.16 22.24
N PHE A 430 2.28 -25.36 23.24
CA PHE A 430 1.15 -25.69 24.12
C PHE A 430 -0.17 -25.63 23.34
N MET A 431 -0.32 -24.65 22.44
CA MET A 431 -1.52 -24.53 21.62
C MET A 431 -1.70 -25.75 20.71
N VAL A 432 -0.63 -26.27 20.08
CA VAL A 432 -0.70 -27.48 19.25
C VAL A 432 -1.22 -28.69 20.05
N THR A 433 -0.73 -28.90 21.26
CA THR A 433 -1.10 -30.08 22.07
C THR A 433 -2.46 -29.95 22.72
N ALA A 434 -2.81 -28.75 23.22
CA ALA A 434 -4.13 -28.45 23.77
C ALA A 434 -5.21 -28.54 22.67
N ALA A 435 -4.98 -27.95 21.50
CA ALA A 435 -5.89 -28.02 20.38
C ALA A 435 -6.01 -29.46 19.86
N GLY A 436 -4.90 -30.19 19.76
CA GLY A 436 -4.91 -31.59 19.35
C GLY A 436 -5.70 -32.49 20.31
N THR A 437 -5.43 -32.42 21.61
CA THR A 437 -6.20 -33.20 22.60
C THR A 437 -7.69 -32.87 22.58
N LEU A 438 -8.06 -31.59 22.45
CA LEU A 438 -9.45 -31.17 22.26
C LEU A 438 -10.08 -31.79 21.00
N GLY A 439 -9.37 -31.76 19.88
CA GLY A 439 -9.81 -32.34 18.60
C GLY A 439 -10.00 -33.85 18.69
N ALA A 440 -9.16 -34.54 19.45
CA ALA A 440 -9.29 -35.97 19.64
C ALA A 440 -10.50 -36.35 20.51
N CYS A 441 -10.73 -35.60 21.60
CA CYS A 441 -11.95 -35.73 22.39
C CYS A 441 -13.20 -35.46 21.55
N ALA A 442 -13.14 -34.47 20.66
CA ALA A 442 -14.22 -34.15 19.74
C ALA A 442 -14.51 -35.29 18.75
N LEU A 443 -13.49 -35.89 18.14
CA LEU A 443 -13.66 -37.05 17.25
C LEU A 443 -14.13 -38.31 17.99
N ALA A 444 -13.65 -38.54 19.21
CA ALA A 444 -14.12 -39.63 20.05
C ALA A 444 -15.60 -39.44 20.42
N SER A 445 -16.00 -38.22 20.78
CA SER A 445 -17.40 -37.87 21.04
C SER A 445 -18.27 -38.07 19.80
N ALA A 446 -17.76 -37.69 18.62
CA ALA A 446 -18.44 -37.90 17.35
C ALA A 446 -18.65 -39.38 17.03
N ALA A 447 -17.67 -40.24 17.34
CA ALA A 447 -17.76 -41.68 17.13
C ALA A 447 -18.90 -42.32 17.94
N LEU A 448 -19.21 -41.79 19.12
CA LEU A 448 -20.31 -42.26 19.97
C LEU A 448 -21.65 -41.59 19.65
N SER A 449 -21.66 -40.58 18.78
CA SER A 449 -22.86 -39.79 18.51
C SER A 449 -23.86 -40.57 17.63
N ARG A 450 -25.08 -40.74 18.14
CA ARG A 450 -26.22 -41.32 17.41
C ARG A 450 -27.27 -40.28 17.01
N SER A 451 -27.04 -39.01 17.38
CA SER A 451 -27.94 -37.89 17.12
C SER A 451 -27.21 -36.83 16.30
N THR A 452 -27.89 -36.29 15.28
CA THR A 452 -27.37 -35.24 14.40
C THR A 452 -26.90 -34.00 15.18
N PHE A 453 -27.59 -33.64 16.27
CA PHE A 453 -27.20 -32.51 17.10
C PHE A 453 -25.89 -32.76 17.85
N LYS A 454 -25.74 -33.94 18.47
CA LYS A 454 -24.48 -34.31 19.15
C LYS A 454 -23.31 -34.40 18.15
N LEU A 455 -23.57 -34.96 16.96
CA LEU A 455 -22.60 -35.00 15.87
C LEU A 455 -22.19 -33.58 15.46
N ALA A 456 -23.15 -32.68 15.24
CA ALA A 456 -22.89 -31.28 14.90
C ALA A 456 -22.02 -30.59 15.95
N VAL A 457 -22.36 -30.70 17.23
CA VAL A 457 -21.57 -30.10 18.33
C VAL A 457 -20.15 -30.64 18.35
N SER A 458 -19.98 -31.98 18.29
CA SER A 458 -18.66 -32.60 18.29
C SER A 458 -17.81 -32.16 17.09
N MET A 459 -18.43 -32.03 15.91
CA MET A 459 -17.77 -31.59 14.70
C MET A 459 -17.39 -30.10 14.73
N SER A 460 -18.23 -29.24 15.33
CA SER A 460 -17.90 -27.83 15.57
C SER A 460 -16.68 -27.70 16.48
N VAL A 461 -16.63 -28.47 17.58
CA VAL A 461 -15.47 -28.49 18.49
C VAL A 461 -14.21 -28.96 17.77
N TRP A 462 -14.33 -29.95 16.87
CA TRP A 462 -13.22 -30.37 16.02
C TRP A 462 -12.76 -29.25 15.06
N GLY A 463 -13.70 -28.48 14.48
CA GLY A 463 -13.37 -27.30 13.66
C GLY A 463 -12.56 -26.26 14.43
N ILE A 464 -12.96 -25.96 15.68
CA ILE A 464 -12.23 -25.05 16.58
C ILE A 464 -10.81 -25.57 16.86
N SER A 465 -10.69 -26.86 17.17
CA SER A 465 -9.40 -27.51 17.38
C SER A 465 -8.47 -27.34 16.16
N ARG A 466 -8.96 -27.67 14.96
CA ARG A 466 -8.15 -27.58 13.74
C ARG A 466 -7.71 -26.17 13.41
N GLY A 467 -8.61 -25.19 13.55
CA GLY A 467 -8.31 -23.80 13.24
C GLY A 467 -7.36 -23.15 14.25
N ALA A 468 -7.30 -23.64 15.49
CA ALA A 468 -6.26 -23.29 16.45
C ALA A 468 -4.91 -24.00 16.16
N MET A 469 -4.95 -25.28 15.75
CA MET A 469 -3.76 -26.11 15.60
C MET A 469 -2.93 -25.74 14.36
N THR A 470 -3.57 -25.39 13.25
CA THR A 470 -2.89 -25.05 11.98
C THR A 470 -1.94 -23.84 12.08
N PRO A 471 -2.37 -22.66 12.57
CA PRO A 471 -1.47 -21.52 12.74
C PRO A 471 -0.41 -21.77 13.81
N ALA A 472 -0.71 -22.55 14.86
CA ALA A 472 0.26 -22.88 15.90
C ALA A 472 1.41 -23.77 15.37
N ILE A 473 1.12 -24.73 14.50
CA ILE A 473 2.16 -25.53 13.81
C ILE A 473 3.07 -24.63 12.97
N LEU A 474 2.49 -23.68 12.24
CA LEU A 474 3.26 -22.73 11.44
C LEU A 474 4.09 -21.78 12.32
N GLY A 475 3.54 -21.32 13.44
CA GLY A 475 4.26 -20.52 14.44
C GLY A 475 5.45 -21.26 15.04
N CYS A 476 5.28 -22.53 15.45
CA CYS A 476 6.41 -23.35 15.89
C CYS A 476 7.45 -23.58 14.80
N SER A 477 7.01 -23.74 13.54
CA SER A 477 7.92 -23.89 12.40
C SER A 477 8.77 -22.63 12.16
N GLN A 478 8.19 -21.45 12.39
CA GLN A 478 8.90 -20.17 12.35
C GLN A 478 9.86 -19.99 13.53
N GLU A 479 9.47 -20.38 14.75
CA GLU A 479 10.36 -20.37 15.92
C GLU A 479 11.57 -21.31 15.76
N ALA A 480 11.35 -22.47 15.14
CA ALA A 480 12.38 -23.47 14.85
C ALA A 480 13.19 -23.16 13.58
N ALA A 481 12.94 -22.02 12.93
CA ALA A 481 13.57 -21.69 11.66
C ALA A 481 15.03 -21.24 11.83
N ILE A 482 15.94 -21.88 11.09
CA ILE A 482 17.36 -21.48 11.04
C ILE A 482 17.49 -20.28 10.09
N LYS A 483 18.19 -19.21 10.52
CA LYS A 483 18.44 -18.01 9.71
C LYS A 483 18.99 -18.37 8.32
N GLY A 484 18.34 -17.89 7.26
CA GLY A 484 18.68 -18.19 5.86
C GLY A 484 18.03 -19.45 5.28
N GLN A 485 17.36 -20.27 6.10
CA GLN A 485 16.59 -21.45 5.65
C GLN A 485 15.11 -21.41 6.08
N GLU A 486 14.61 -20.24 6.47
CA GLU A 486 13.25 -20.04 6.98
C GLU A 486 12.16 -20.58 6.06
N GLY A 487 12.31 -20.34 4.74
CA GLY A 487 11.39 -20.88 3.74
C GLY A 487 11.35 -22.41 3.71
N LYS A 488 12.47 -23.09 3.97
CA LYS A 488 12.53 -24.57 3.99
C LYS A 488 11.87 -25.12 5.24
N CYS A 489 12.13 -24.52 6.40
CA CYS A 489 11.51 -24.91 7.67
C CYS A 489 9.97 -24.81 7.61
N MET A 490 9.43 -23.78 6.97
CA MET A 490 7.98 -23.60 6.80
C MET A 490 7.33 -24.62 5.85
N ILE A 491 8.10 -25.26 4.96
CA ILE A 491 7.59 -26.25 4.00
C ILE A 491 7.59 -27.66 4.59
N ILE A 492 8.50 -27.99 5.51
CA ILE A 492 8.63 -29.34 6.09
C ILE A 492 7.33 -29.86 6.72
N PRO A 493 6.59 -29.10 7.55
CA PRO A 493 5.32 -29.55 8.11
C PRO A 493 4.28 -29.92 7.04
N LYS A 494 4.30 -29.21 5.89
CA LYS A 494 3.38 -29.49 4.77
C LYS A 494 3.64 -30.86 4.16
N ALA A 495 4.89 -31.34 4.11
CA ALA A 495 5.19 -32.68 3.63
C ALA A 495 4.43 -33.76 4.43
N GLY A 496 4.29 -33.59 5.75
CA GLY A 496 3.46 -34.47 6.59
C GLY A 496 1.98 -34.47 6.17
N THR A 497 1.44 -33.31 5.79
CA THR A 497 0.07 -33.21 5.28
C THR A 497 -0.08 -33.88 3.91
N ASP A 498 0.91 -33.71 3.02
CA ASP A 498 0.90 -34.31 1.69
C ASP A 498 0.96 -35.85 1.80
N VAL A 499 1.80 -36.41 2.68
CA VAL A 499 1.84 -37.88 2.96
C VAL A 499 0.52 -38.39 3.54
N ALA A 500 -0.10 -37.65 4.47
CA ALA A 500 -1.40 -38.01 5.02
C ALA A 500 -2.53 -38.00 3.98
N SER A 501 -2.46 -37.13 2.97
CA SER A 501 -3.46 -37.09 1.88
C SER A 501 -3.44 -38.32 0.98
N ILE A 502 -2.29 -38.98 0.88
CA ILE A 502 -2.12 -40.19 0.07
C ILE A 502 -2.57 -41.42 0.85
N PHE A 503 -1.96 -41.64 2.01
CA PHE A 503 -2.17 -42.87 2.79
C PHE A 503 -3.40 -42.81 3.70
N GLY A 504 -3.79 -41.61 4.13
CA GLY A 504 -4.93 -41.40 5.04
C GLY A 504 -6.23 -41.92 4.45
N PRO A 505 -6.70 -41.43 3.28
CA PRO A 505 -7.94 -41.92 2.70
C PRO A 505 -7.91 -43.39 2.29
N LEU A 506 -6.73 -43.92 1.93
CA LEU A 506 -6.55 -45.36 1.68
C LEU A 506 -6.79 -46.18 2.95
N ALA A 507 -6.07 -45.87 4.03
CA ALA A 507 -6.16 -46.62 5.28
C ALA A 507 -7.54 -46.45 5.94
N LEU A 508 -8.04 -45.22 6.02
CA LEU A 508 -9.34 -44.90 6.60
C LEU A 508 -10.50 -45.46 5.76
N GLY A 509 -10.35 -45.50 4.44
CA GLY A 509 -11.33 -46.12 3.54
C GLY A 509 -11.46 -47.62 3.79
N VAL A 510 -10.34 -48.35 3.93
CA VAL A 510 -10.36 -49.79 4.26
C VAL A 510 -10.95 -50.05 5.64
N ILE A 511 -10.63 -49.21 6.64
CA ILE A 511 -11.20 -49.31 7.99
C ILE A 511 -12.70 -49.04 7.97
N LEU A 512 -13.16 -48.10 7.14
CA LEU A 512 -14.57 -47.79 6.99
C LEU A 512 -15.35 -48.89 6.26
N ASP A 513 -14.74 -49.53 5.26
CA ASP A 513 -15.39 -50.61 4.49
C ASP A 513 -15.49 -51.91 5.30
N LYS A 514 -14.48 -52.23 6.13
CA LYS A 514 -14.47 -53.43 6.99
C LYS A 514 -15.13 -53.19 8.35
N GLY A 515 -15.11 -51.96 8.83
CA GLY A 515 -15.57 -51.56 10.15
C GLY A 515 -16.80 -50.66 10.09
N ASN A 516 -17.12 -50.05 11.23
CA ASN A 516 -18.18 -49.04 11.30
C ASN A 516 -17.56 -47.63 11.24
N SER A 517 -18.35 -46.63 10.85
CA SER A 517 -17.99 -45.21 10.89
C SER A 517 -17.44 -44.77 12.25
N ALA A 518 -17.96 -45.35 13.35
CA ALA A 518 -17.46 -45.13 14.70
C ALA A 518 -16.00 -45.57 14.89
N ILE A 519 -15.61 -46.75 14.38
CA ILE A 519 -14.24 -47.27 14.48
C ILE A 519 -13.27 -46.39 13.71
N THR A 520 -13.69 -45.88 12.55
CA THR A 520 -12.88 -44.95 11.73
C THR A 520 -12.65 -43.62 12.45
N LEU A 521 -13.67 -43.08 13.13
CA LEU A 521 -13.52 -41.84 13.92
C LEU A 521 -12.70 -42.07 15.19
N SER A 522 -12.87 -43.20 15.87
CA SER A 522 -12.08 -43.55 17.06
C SER A 522 -10.61 -43.79 16.74
N THR A 523 -10.30 -44.39 15.58
CA THR A 523 -8.90 -44.53 15.12
C THR A 523 -8.29 -43.18 14.77
N CYS A 524 -9.04 -42.27 14.14
CA CYS A 524 -8.61 -40.88 13.96
C CYS A 524 -8.36 -40.18 15.31
N ALA A 525 -9.27 -40.30 16.28
CA ALA A 525 -9.12 -39.74 17.62
C ALA A 525 -7.88 -40.27 18.33
N ALA A 526 -7.65 -41.59 18.30
CA ALA A 526 -6.48 -42.22 18.90
C ALA A 526 -5.18 -41.73 18.24
N SER A 527 -5.14 -41.62 16.90
CA SER A 527 -3.98 -41.07 16.20
C SER A 527 -3.70 -39.62 16.60
N LEU A 528 -4.75 -38.86 16.89
CA LEU A 528 -4.68 -37.44 17.24
C LEU A 528 -4.20 -37.20 18.67
N LEU A 529 -4.63 -38.05 19.62
CA LEU A 529 -4.04 -38.09 20.97
C LEU A 529 -2.58 -38.51 20.95
N LEU A 530 -2.25 -39.60 20.24
CA LEU A 530 -0.88 -40.12 20.18
C LEU A 530 0.06 -39.11 19.53
N GLY A 531 -0.32 -38.51 18.41
CA GLY A 531 0.47 -37.48 17.73
C GLY A 531 0.71 -36.24 18.58
N SER A 532 -0.32 -35.76 19.27
CA SER A 532 -0.21 -34.61 20.19
C SER A 532 0.71 -34.93 21.37
N GLY A 533 0.62 -36.15 21.92
CA GLY A 533 1.52 -36.61 22.97
C GLY A 533 2.97 -36.72 22.50
N ILE A 534 3.22 -37.33 21.34
CA ILE A 534 4.57 -37.44 20.75
C ILE A 534 5.16 -36.05 20.50
N PHE A 535 4.36 -35.12 19.95
CA PHE A 535 4.80 -33.74 19.75
C PHE A 535 5.16 -33.06 21.08
N TRP A 536 4.34 -33.22 22.12
CA TRP A 536 4.65 -32.70 23.46
C TRP A 536 5.97 -33.23 23.99
N PHE A 537 6.18 -34.56 23.98
CA PHE A 537 7.38 -35.17 24.53
C PHE A 537 8.63 -34.83 23.71
N SER A 538 8.53 -34.81 22.38
CA SER A 538 9.65 -34.43 21.50
C SER A 538 10.13 -33.00 21.72
N THR A 539 9.23 -32.09 22.12
CA THR A 539 9.55 -30.67 22.32
C THR A 539 9.91 -30.32 23.76
N THR A 540 9.36 -31.04 24.75
CA THR A 540 9.67 -30.85 26.18
C THR A 540 10.95 -31.54 26.62
N ALA A 541 11.30 -32.69 26.05
CA ALA A 541 12.52 -33.43 26.41
C ALA A 541 13.83 -32.69 26.05
N LEU A 542 13.77 -31.64 25.23
CA LEU A 542 14.93 -30.89 24.72
C LEU A 542 14.95 -29.42 25.16
N SER A 543 13.95 -28.97 25.90
CA SER A 543 13.95 -27.63 26.49
C SER A 543 14.35 -27.76 27.96
N PRO A 544 15.59 -27.42 28.38
CA PRO A 544 15.79 -27.14 29.80
C PRO A 544 14.77 -26.07 30.22
N PRO A 545 14.25 -26.12 31.46
CA PRO A 545 13.24 -25.19 31.92
C PRO A 545 13.70 -23.77 31.62
N ALA A 546 12.84 -22.97 31.01
CA ALA A 546 13.05 -21.54 30.79
C ALA A 546 13.10 -20.82 32.15
N GLY A 547 14.20 -21.01 32.85
CA GLY A 547 14.68 -20.25 33.97
C GLY A 547 16.04 -19.72 33.56
N GLN A 548 16.11 -18.40 33.37
CA GLN A 548 17.27 -17.57 33.07
C GLN A 548 17.44 -17.14 31.60
N SER A 549 17.40 -15.80 31.44
CA SER A 549 17.92 -14.98 30.34
C SER A 549 17.01 -14.62 29.14
N PHE A 550 15.88 -13.93 29.41
CA PHE A 550 15.32 -13.01 28.39
C PHE A 550 14.89 -11.63 28.92
N VAL A 551 15.26 -11.25 30.15
CA VAL A 551 14.89 -9.95 30.74
C VAL A 551 16.05 -8.92 30.78
N SER A 552 17.28 -9.23 30.38
CA SER A 552 18.42 -8.28 30.58
C SER A 552 19.18 -7.81 29.34
N ARG A 553 18.79 -8.14 28.10
CA ARG A 553 19.54 -7.68 26.91
C ARG A 553 18.93 -6.55 26.08
N SER A 554 17.69 -6.11 26.36
CA SER A 554 17.12 -4.93 25.69
C SER A 554 17.31 -3.60 26.46
N ALA A 555 17.88 -3.61 27.66
CA ALA A 555 18.04 -2.41 28.49
C ALA A 555 19.49 -1.91 28.65
N LYS A 556 20.47 -2.54 27.98
CA LYS A 556 21.90 -2.19 28.11
C LYS A 556 22.59 -1.78 26.80
N GLN A 557 21.85 -1.66 25.69
CA GLN A 557 22.39 -1.15 24.41
C GLN A 557 21.87 0.25 24.03
N SER A 558 21.17 0.94 24.94
CA SER A 558 20.81 2.36 24.79
C SER A 558 21.52 3.29 25.80
N ARG A 559 22.54 2.77 26.51
CA ARG A 559 23.45 3.56 27.38
C ARG A 559 24.86 2.96 27.35
N GLN A 560 25.50 3.07 26.20
CA GLN A 560 26.94 3.10 25.95
C GLN A 560 27.10 3.67 24.54
#